data_AF-A1U711-F1
#
_entry.id   AF-A1U711-F1
#
_cell.length_a   1.000
_cell.length_b   1.000
_cell.length_c   1.000
_cell.angle_alpha   90.00
_cell.angle_beta   90.00
_cell.angle_gamma   90.00
#
_symmetry.space_group_name_H-M   'P 1'
#
loop_
_entity.id
_entity.type
_entity.pdbx_description
1 polymer ?
#
loop_
_entity_poly.entity_id
_entity_poly.type
_entity_poly.pdbx_seq_one_letter_code
_entity_poly.pdbx_strand_id
1 'polypeptide(L)'
;MLLVVLASGVITAFVDGTVLAFTGFMEIGAYILGLHLFFRYPFTWFLARNPRVIVKDLGCGFFRPSGMVKFRTWREETFEAPFIEFDPYISFHVNPKGPVSYKLLLRHRYTGWQTTVAQVADVHKVELYAHWDELQRYMDVSQPLPDVPALEKYRHLDPTTAEYDAAGKRGRPANYWATLDLTWWESEGYPAHLKAIKEFPWSTLEDRMEKSVPNLAEAAMV
;
A
#
# COMPACT_ATOMS: atom_id res chain seq x y z
N MET A 1 22.75 47.82 -3.42
CA MET A 1 21.87 48.59 -2.50
C MET A 1 21.70 47.92 -1.14
N LEU A 2 21.45 46.61 -1.05
CA LEU A 2 21.26 45.93 0.25
C LEU A 2 22.45 46.09 1.22
N LEU A 3 23.68 46.00 0.72
CA LEU A 3 24.92 46.14 1.52
C LEU A 3 25.14 47.55 2.08
N VAL A 4 24.73 48.59 1.36
CA VAL A 4 24.90 49.99 1.78
C VAL A 4 23.85 50.37 2.82
N VAL A 5 22.62 49.83 2.68
CA VAL A 5 21.55 50.00 3.67
C VAL A 5 21.88 49.26 4.97
N LEU A 6 22.46 48.06 4.88
CA LEU A 6 22.95 47.32 6.05
C LEU A 6 24.10 48.06 6.74
N ALA A 7 25.07 48.58 6.00
CA ALA A 7 26.20 49.33 6.56
C ALA A 7 25.75 50.64 7.25
N SER A 8 24.77 51.35 6.67
CA SER A 8 24.18 52.56 7.26
C SER A 8 23.45 52.26 8.56
N GLY A 9 22.68 51.17 8.62
CA GLY A 9 21.95 50.76 9.83
C GLY A 9 22.87 50.39 11.00
N VAL A 10 24.03 49.81 10.70
CA VAL A 10 25.09 49.47 11.68
C VAL A 10 25.72 50.72 12.29
N ILE A 11 25.95 51.77 11.51
CA ILE A 11 26.61 53.00 11.98
C ILE A 11 25.66 53.82 12.86
N THR A 12 24.38 53.94 12.50
CA THR A 12 23.37 54.58 13.35
C THR A 12 23.07 53.78 14.61
N ALA A 13 23.30 52.46 14.58
CA ALA A 13 23.17 51.62 15.76
C ALA A 13 24.25 51.90 16.82
N PHE A 14 25.41 52.45 16.42
CA PHE A 14 26.54 52.69 17.31
C PHE A 14 26.44 53.95 18.16
N VAL A 15 25.56 54.89 17.81
CA VAL A 15 25.54 56.25 18.40
C VAL A 15 24.45 56.42 19.48
N ASP A 16 23.32 55.70 19.41
CA ASP A 16 22.12 56.00 20.22
C ASP A 16 21.70 54.89 21.23
N GLY A 17 22.60 54.01 21.65
CA GLY A 17 22.26 52.86 22.53
C GLY A 17 21.56 51.70 21.81
N THR A 18 21.48 51.80 20.48
CA THR A 18 21.00 50.82 19.51
C THR A 18 22.01 49.66 19.28
N VAL A 19 23.22 49.73 19.84
CA VAL A 19 24.24 48.66 19.81
C VAL A 19 23.70 47.39 20.46
N LEU A 20 23.04 47.52 21.61
CA LEU A 20 22.41 46.40 22.33
C LEU A 20 21.31 45.71 21.50
N ALA A 21 20.55 46.50 20.72
CA ALA A 21 19.52 45.98 19.83
C ALA A 21 20.14 45.27 18.60
N PHE A 22 21.24 45.80 18.07
CA PHE A 22 21.97 45.19 16.96
C PHE A 22 22.72 43.91 17.37
N THR A 23 23.37 43.90 18.54
CA THR A 23 23.99 42.69 19.09
C THR A 23 22.94 41.62 19.36
N GLY A 24 21.80 41.99 19.97
CA GLY A 24 20.69 41.07 20.18
C GLY A 24 20.10 40.51 18.88
N PHE A 25 19.98 41.34 17.83
CA PHE A 25 19.51 40.89 16.51
C PHE A 25 20.50 39.91 15.85
N MET A 26 21.80 40.17 15.93
CA MET A 26 22.84 39.28 15.40
C MET A 26 22.94 37.98 16.18
N GLU A 27 22.77 38.02 17.51
CA GLU A 27 22.67 36.82 18.35
C GLU A 27 21.47 35.96 17.96
N ILE A 28 20.27 36.55 17.83
CA ILE A 28 19.07 35.85 17.37
C ILE A 28 19.29 35.25 15.97
N GLY A 29 19.89 36.00 15.05
CA GLY A 29 20.23 35.51 13.72
C GLY A 29 21.18 34.32 13.74
N ALA A 30 22.19 34.34 14.62
CA ALA A 30 23.12 33.23 14.81
C ALA A 30 22.42 32.00 15.40
N TYR A 31 21.51 32.19 16.36
CA TYR A 31 20.68 31.10 16.91
C TYR A 31 19.76 30.48 15.84
N ILE A 32 19.08 31.30 15.03
CA ILE A 32 18.22 30.82 13.94
C ILE A 32 19.04 30.07 12.88
N LEU A 33 20.19 30.59 12.49
CA LEU A 33 21.08 29.93 11.54
C LEU A 33 21.60 28.60 12.09
N GLY A 34 22.05 28.58 13.35
CA GLY A 34 22.49 27.37 14.03
C GLY A 34 21.38 26.32 14.13
N LEU A 35 20.16 26.74 14.48
CA LEU A 35 18.97 25.89 14.51
C LEU A 35 18.64 25.33 13.12
N HIS A 36 18.68 26.17 12.09
CA HIS A 36 18.43 25.75 10.70
C HIS A 36 19.45 24.70 10.24
N LEU A 37 20.74 24.94 10.49
CA LEU A 37 21.80 24.00 10.15
C LEU A 37 21.66 22.70 10.94
N PHE A 38 21.29 22.76 12.22
CA PHE A 38 21.03 21.58 13.04
C PHE A 38 19.86 20.75 12.51
N PHE A 39 18.71 21.38 12.23
CA PHE A 39 17.55 20.67 11.68
C PHE A 39 17.81 20.13 10.28
N ARG A 40 18.66 20.80 9.49
CA ARG A 40 18.94 20.38 8.11
C ARG A 40 19.95 19.25 7.99
N TYR A 41 20.95 19.16 8.88
CA TYR A 41 22.04 18.19 8.75
C TYR A 41 22.06 17.11 9.85
N PRO A 42 22.44 17.39 11.11
CA PRO A 42 22.53 16.35 12.13
C PRO A 42 21.16 15.75 12.48
N PHE A 43 20.10 16.55 12.49
CA PHE A 43 18.76 16.06 12.80
C PHE A 43 18.22 15.14 11.69
N THR A 44 18.27 15.54 10.42
CA THR A 44 17.84 14.69 9.29
C THR A 44 18.69 13.43 9.18
N TRP A 45 20.00 13.54 9.38
CA TRP A 45 20.91 12.38 9.43
C TRP A 45 20.51 11.40 10.54
N PHE A 46 20.23 11.90 11.74
CA PHE A 46 19.79 11.08 12.87
C PHE A 46 18.46 10.36 12.57
N LEU A 47 17.49 11.06 11.99
CA LEU A 47 16.19 10.50 11.62
C LEU A 47 16.29 9.46 10.50
N ALA A 48 17.15 9.70 9.50
CA ALA A 48 17.40 8.74 8.43
C ALA A 48 18.05 7.45 8.97
N ARG A 49 18.89 7.55 10.01
CA ARG A 49 19.49 6.39 10.65
C ARG A 49 18.55 5.67 11.61
N ASN A 50 17.62 6.39 12.23
CA ASN A 50 16.67 5.88 13.21
C ASN A 50 15.22 6.12 12.78
N PRO A 51 14.77 5.55 11.64
CA PRO A 51 13.42 5.77 11.13
C PRO A 51 12.33 5.35 12.12
N ARG A 52 12.62 4.40 13.03
CA ARG A 52 11.73 3.95 14.11
C ARG A 52 11.32 5.05 15.10
N VAL A 53 12.07 6.15 15.19
CA VAL A 53 11.77 7.28 16.09
C VAL A 53 10.57 8.09 15.58
N ILE A 54 10.39 8.16 14.26
CA ILE A 54 9.27 8.89 13.64
C ILE A 54 8.20 7.94 13.14
N VAL A 55 8.62 6.84 12.51
CA VAL A 55 7.75 5.89 11.84
C VAL A 55 7.74 4.61 12.66
N LYS A 56 6.69 4.43 13.46
CA LYS A 56 6.34 3.11 13.97
C LYS A 56 5.71 2.35 12.81
N ASP A 57 6.42 1.36 12.29
CA ASP A 57 5.82 0.40 11.36
C ASP A 57 4.88 -0.50 12.16
N LEU A 58 3.61 -0.10 12.20
CA LEU A 58 2.54 -0.86 12.85
C LEU A 58 2.03 -2.00 11.96
N GLY A 59 2.53 -2.11 10.72
CA GLY A 59 2.21 -3.15 9.75
C GLY A 59 0.75 -3.13 9.31
N CYS A 60 0.48 -2.77 8.04
CA CYS A 60 -0.82 -3.03 7.42
C CYS A 60 -0.65 -3.93 6.20
N GLY A 61 -1.47 -4.97 6.10
CA GLY A 61 -1.45 -5.87 4.96
C GLY A 61 -1.92 -7.28 5.29
N PHE A 62 -1.78 -8.11 4.26
CA PHE A 62 -2.11 -9.53 4.26
C PHE A 62 -0.84 -10.35 4.50
N PHE A 63 -0.77 -11.04 5.64
CA PHE A 63 0.40 -11.83 6.02
C PHE A 63 0.17 -13.28 5.68
N ARG A 64 0.67 -13.70 4.52
CA ARG A 64 0.54 -15.06 4.01
C ARG A 64 1.03 -16.15 4.98
N PRO A 65 2.23 -16.07 5.59
CA PRO A 65 2.70 -17.15 6.48
C PRO A 65 1.91 -17.32 7.77
N SER A 66 1.33 -16.24 8.30
CA SER A 66 0.52 -16.29 9.52
C SER A 66 -0.96 -16.46 9.25
N GLY A 67 -1.41 -16.25 8.00
CA GLY A 67 -2.85 -16.19 7.66
C GLY A 67 -3.57 -14.98 8.25
N MET A 68 -2.84 -14.03 8.85
CA MET A 68 -3.42 -12.88 9.56
C MET A 68 -3.53 -11.67 8.65
N VAL A 69 -4.54 -10.87 8.91
CA VAL A 69 -4.77 -9.59 8.23
C VAL A 69 -4.65 -8.51 9.29
N LYS A 70 -3.75 -7.55 9.04
CA LYS A 70 -3.56 -6.41 9.94
C LYS A 70 -3.94 -5.13 9.24
N PHE A 71 -4.78 -4.34 9.88
CA PHE A 71 -5.15 -3.02 9.39
C PHE A 71 -5.05 -1.98 10.48
N ARG A 72 -4.66 -0.77 10.08
CA ARG A 72 -4.63 0.35 11.01
C ARG A 72 -6.03 0.94 11.13
N THR A 73 -6.56 0.98 12.34
CA THR A 73 -7.77 1.73 12.64
C THR A 73 -7.42 3.19 12.89
N TRP A 74 -8.38 4.10 12.68
CA TRP A 74 -8.24 5.54 12.98
C TRP A 74 -7.74 5.84 14.40
N ARG A 75 -8.00 4.95 15.36
CA ARG A 75 -7.59 5.07 16.77
C ARG A 75 -6.19 4.52 17.08
N GLU A 76 -5.34 4.32 16.08
CA GLU A 76 -3.99 3.72 16.22
C GLU A 76 -3.95 2.28 16.73
N GLU A 77 -5.10 1.68 17.08
CA GLU A 77 -5.22 0.25 17.31
C GLU A 77 -5.12 -0.50 15.97
N THR A 78 -4.18 -1.44 15.90
CA THR A 78 -4.08 -2.38 14.79
C THR A 78 -5.18 -3.42 14.95
N PHE A 79 -6.15 -3.44 14.03
CA PHE A 79 -7.10 -4.52 13.92
C PHE A 79 -6.39 -5.71 13.29
N GLU A 80 -6.28 -6.80 14.04
CA GLU A 80 -5.67 -8.05 13.60
C GLU A 80 -6.70 -9.17 13.70
N ALA A 81 -7.01 -9.80 12.57
CA ALA A 81 -7.91 -10.94 12.51
C ALA A 81 -7.43 -11.95 11.46
N PRO A 82 -7.71 -13.25 11.64
CA PRO A 82 -7.47 -14.26 10.60
C PRO A 82 -8.22 -13.92 9.30
N PHE A 83 -7.58 -14.11 8.14
CA PHE A 83 -8.19 -13.81 6.84
C PHE A 83 -9.49 -14.57 6.60
N ILE A 84 -9.56 -15.76 7.15
CA ILE A 84 -10.70 -16.67 7.04
C ILE A 84 -11.99 -16.14 7.70
N GLU A 85 -11.86 -15.17 8.62
CA GLU A 85 -13.00 -14.53 9.29
C GLU A 85 -13.58 -13.36 8.48
N PHE A 86 -13.03 -13.08 7.29
CA PHE A 86 -13.49 -12.02 6.41
C PHE A 86 -14.32 -12.58 5.27
N ASP A 87 -15.50 -11.99 5.09
CA ASP A 87 -16.39 -12.28 3.97
C ASP A 87 -16.23 -11.20 2.88
N PRO A 88 -16.12 -11.57 1.59
CA PRO A 88 -16.02 -10.63 0.49
C PRO A 88 -17.38 -10.02 0.12
N TYR A 89 -17.42 -8.71 -0.08
CA TYR A 89 -18.60 -7.97 -0.55
C TYR A 89 -18.23 -7.10 -1.74
N ILE A 90 -19.12 -7.03 -2.73
CA ILE A 90 -18.99 -6.05 -3.81
C ILE A 90 -19.90 -4.87 -3.51
N SER A 91 -19.30 -3.70 -3.32
CA SER A 91 -20.05 -2.44 -3.29
C SER A 91 -19.92 -1.72 -4.61
N PHE A 92 -20.97 -1.00 -4.99
CA PHE A 92 -20.95 -0.10 -6.14
C PHE A 92 -21.11 1.33 -5.65
N HIS A 93 -20.40 2.25 -6.29
CA HIS A 93 -20.50 3.68 -6.03
C HIS A 93 -20.68 4.41 -7.36
N VAL A 94 -21.80 5.12 -7.47
CA VAL A 94 -22.10 5.95 -8.64
C VAL A 94 -21.42 7.29 -8.45
N ASN A 95 -20.47 7.61 -9.34
CA ASN A 95 -19.81 8.89 -9.30
C ASN A 95 -20.75 10.01 -9.78
N PRO A 96 -20.59 11.26 -9.29
CA PRO A 96 -21.46 12.38 -9.68
C PRO A 96 -21.57 12.63 -11.18
N LYS A 97 -20.58 12.18 -11.97
CA LYS A 97 -20.54 12.31 -13.44
C LYS A 97 -21.23 11.17 -14.18
N GLY A 98 -21.78 10.17 -13.50
CA GLY A 98 -22.47 9.02 -14.08
C GLY A 98 -21.74 7.66 -14.01
N PRO A 99 -20.40 7.57 -14.14
CA PRO A 99 -19.71 6.28 -14.09
C PRO A 99 -19.91 5.55 -12.76
N VAL A 100 -20.16 4.24 -12.84
CA VAL A 100 -20.20 3.35 -11.68
C VAL A 100 -18.79 2.83 -11.42
N SER A 101 -18.37 2.87 -10.17
CA SER A 101 -17.15 2.20 -9.71
C SER A 101 -17.52 1.05 -8.81
N TYR A 102 -16.86 -0.09 -9.00
CA TYR A 102 -17.04 -1.27 -8.15
C TYR A 102 -15.85 -1.40 -7.21
N LYS A 103 -16.13 -1.76 -5.96
CA LYS A 103 -15.12 -1.98 -4.92
C LYS A 103 -15.32 -3.35 -4.29
N LEU A 104 -14.23 -4.11 -4.22
CA LEU A 104 -14.16 -5.33 -3.42
C LEU A 104 -13.86 -4.92 -1.97
N LEU A 105 -14.82 -5.20 -1.11
CA LEU A 105 -14.74 -5.00 0.33
C LEU A 105 -14.50 -6.34 1.02
N LEU A 106 -13.71 -6.31 2.09
CA LEU A 106 -13.67 -7.40 3.06
C LEU A 106 -14.34 -6.92 4.33
N ARG A 107 -15.33 -7.68 4.78
CA ARG A 107 -16.02 -7.41 6.04
C ARG A 107 -15.72 -8.53 7.01
N HIS A 108 -15.21 -8.16 8.18
CA HIS A 108 -14.99 -9.08 9.27
C HIS A 108 -16.32 -9.51 9.88
N ARG A 109 -16.55 -10.83 9.98
CA ARG A 109 -17.84 -11.40 10.38
C ARG A 109 -18.27 -10.99 11.78
N TYR A 110 -17.35 -10.98 12.75
CA TYR A 110 -17.69 -10.79 14.17
C TYR A 110 -17.74 -9.33 14.62
N THR A 111 -16.85 -8.48 14.08
CA THR A 111 -16.78 -7.07 14.50
C THR A 111 -17.52 -6.13 13.55
N GLY A 112 -17.92 -6.63 12.37
CA GLY A 112 -18.52 -5.81 11.32
C GLY A 112 -17.57 -4.81 10.68
N TRP A 113 -16.28 -4.81 11.08
CA TRP A 113 -15.24 -3.96 10.51
C TRP A 113 -15.08 -4.26 9.02
N GLN A 114 -14.85 -3.24 8.20
CA GLN A 114 -14.75 -3.41 6.75
C GLN A 114 -13.61 -2.60 6.14
N THR A 115 -13.05 -3.10 5.05
CA THR A 115 -11.99 -2.44 4.28
C THR A 115 -12.17 -2.67 2.80
N THR A 116 -11.63 -1.75 1.99
CA THR A 116 -11.56 -1.90 0.54
C THR A 116 -10.21 -2.50 0.16
N VAL A 117 -10.23 -3.58 -0.62
CA VAL A 117 -9.02 -4.27 -1.10
C VAL A 117 -8.70 -3.86 -2.53
N ALA A 118 -9.71 -3.82 -3.39
CA ALA A 118 -9.57 -3.48 -4.79
C ALA A 118 -10.69 -2.56 -5.23
N GLN A 119 -10.39 -1.67 -6.17
CA GLN A 119 -11.37 -0.79 -6.81
C GLN A 119 -11.13 -0.82 -8.31
N VAL A 120 -12.21 -1.05 -9.05
CA VAL A 120 -12.19 -1.00 -10.52
C VAL A 120 -13.12 0.14 -10.94
N ALA A 121 -12.56 1.06 -11.74
CA ALA A 121 -13.28 2.21 -12.29
C ALA A 121 -13.86 1.89 -13.68
N ASP A 122 -14.46 0.71 -13.81
CA ASP A 122 -15.07 0.23 -15.05
C ASP A 122 -16.46 -0.36 -14.77
N VAL A 123 -17.24 -0.53 -15.83
CA VAL A 123 -18.60 -1.11 -15.82
C VAL A 123 -18.58 -2.59 -15.44
N HIS A 124 -17.43 -3.26 -15.59
CA HIS A 124 -17.33 -4.71 -15.46
C HIS A 124 -16.87 -5.12 -14.06
N LYS A 125 -17.82 -5.55 -13.22
CA LYS A 125 -17.54 -6.14 -11.90
C LYS A 125 -16.70 -7.43 -11.93
N VAL A 126 -16.54 -8.05 -13.10
CA VAL A 126 -15.92 -9.39 -13.26
C VAL A 126 -14.44 -9.38 -12.87
N GLU A 127 -13.74 -8.27 -13.06
CA GLU A 127 -12.36 -8.09 -12.61
C GLU A 127 -12.23 -8.22 -11.08
N LEU A 128 -13.27 -7.87 -10.31
CA LEU A 128 -13.26 -8.07 -8.86
C LEU A 128 -13.30 -9.54 -8.47
N TYR A 129 -13.87 -10.42 -9.29
CA TYR A 129 -13.82 -11.87 -9.05
C TYR A 129 -12.39 -12.39 -9.26
N ALA A 130 -11.69 -11.89 -10.27
CA ALA A 130 -10.28 -12.21 -10.48
C ALA A 130 -9.38 -11.72 -9.33
N HIS A 131 -9.62 -10.51 -8.83
CA HIS A 131 -8.91 -10.01 -7.65
C HIS A 131 -9.22 -10.79 -6.37
N TRP A 132 -10.46 -11.27 -6.20
CA TRP A 132 -10.81 -12.14 -5.08
C TRP A 132 -10.08 -13.48 -5.15
N ASP A 133 -10.05 -14.11 -6.32
CA ASP A 133 -9.29 -15.35 -6.54
C ASP A 133 -7.78 -15.15 -6.35
N GLU A 134 -7.22 -14.04 -6.86
CA GLU A 134 -5.83 -13.64 -6.66
C GLU A 134 -5.51 -13.54 -5.16
N LEU A 135 -6.36 -12.87 -4.38
CA LEU A 135 -6.15 -12.70 -2.95
C LEU A 135 -6.27 -14.02 -2.18
N GLN A 136 -7.24 -14.87 -2.53
CA GLN A 136 -7.37 -16.21 -1.94
C GLN A 136 -6.10 -17.04 -2.20
N ARG A 137 -5.60 -17.07 -3.45
CA ARG A 137 -4.36 -17.77 -3.81
C ARG A 137 -3.13 -17.17 -3.13
N TYR A 138 -3.11 -15.85 -2.93
CA TYR A 138 -2.06 -15.21 -2.16
C TYR A 138 -2.08 -15.66 -0.70
N MET A 139 -3.26 -15.77 -0.06
CA MET A 139 -3.36 -16.19 1.34
C MET A 139 -3.19 -17.70 1.54
N ASP A 140 -3.43 -18.51 0.52
CA ASP A 140 -3.23 -19.96 0.54
C ASP A 140 -1.73 -20.31 0.39
N VAL A 141 -1.12 -20.79 1.49
CA VAL A 141 0.28 -21.22 1.51
C VAL A 141 0.54 -22.52 0.74
N SER A 142 -0.49 -23.32 0.46
CA SER A 142 -0.37 -24.58 -0.26
C SER A 142 -0.16 -24.40 -1.77
N GLN A 143 -0.47 -23.21 -2.29
CA GLN A 143 -0.34 -22.86 -3.70
C GLN A 143 0.80 -21.87 -3.94
N PRO A 144 1.39 -21.86 -5.14
CA PRO A 144 2.34 -20.82 -5.51
C PRO A 144 1.67 -19.44 -5.52
N LEU A 145 2.47 -18.40 -5.29
CA LEU A 145 2.03 -17.01 -5.34
C LEU A 145 1.36 -16.70 -6.69
N PRO A 146 0.30 -15.87 -6.68
CA PRO A 146 -0.39 -15.51 -7.91
C PRO A 146 0.55 -14.80 -8.87
N ASP A 147 0.29 -15.02 -10.16
CA ASP A 147 1.16 -14.54 -11.22
C ASP A 147 0.91 -13.06 -11.54
N VAL A 148 1.49 -12.17 -10.74
CA VAL A 148 1.35 -10.72 -10.92
C VAL A 148 2.71 -10.01 -10.86
N PRO A 149 2.88 -8.89 -11.61
CA PRO A 149 4.15 -8.16 -11.64
C PRO A 149 4.65 -7.72 -10.25
N ALA A 150 3.74 -7.35 -9.35
CA ALA A 150 4.08 -6.86 -8.01
C ALA A 150 4.76 -7.92 -7.13
N LEU A 151 4.40 -9.20 -7.31
CA LEU A 151 4.92 -10.32 -6.51
C LEU A 151 6.16 -10.97 -7.13
N GLU A 152 6.48 -10.66 -8.38
CA GLU A 152 7.60 -11.26 -9.13
C GLU A 152 8.92 -11.22 -8.35
N LYS A 153 9.25 -10.06 -7.81
CA LYS A 153 10.49 -9.85 -7.04
C LYS A 153 10.55 -10.63 -5.73
N TYR A 154 9.42 -11.12 -5.23
CA TYR A 154 9.31 -11.84 -3.96
C TYR A 154 9.13 -13.35 -4.12
N ARG A 155 8.96 -13.86 -5.36
CA ARG A 155 8.71 -15.30 -5.63
C ARG A 155 9.75 -16.23 -5.01
N HIS A 156 11.02 -15.81 -5.00
CA HIS A 156 12.13 -16.57 -4.42
C HIS A 156 12.12 -16.63 -2.88
N LEU A 157 11.38 -15.74 -2.21
CA LEU A 157 11.26 -15.71 -0.75
C LEU A 157 10.21 -16.70 -0.24
N ASP A 158 9.29 -17.12 -1.11
CA ASP A 158 8.26 -18.09 -0.76
C ASP A 158 8.72 -19.52 -1.09
N PRO A 159 8.82 -20.45 -0.11
CA PRO A 159 9.22 -21.83 -0.37
C PRO A 159 8.32 -22.54 -1.38
N THR A 160 6.99 -22.42 -1.25
CA THR A 160 6.04 -23.11 -2.15
C THR A 160 6.21 -22.64 -3.60
N THR A 161 6.35 -21.33 -3.81
CA THR A 161 6.59 -20.75 -5.14
C THR A 161 7.97 -21.09 -5.68
N ALA A 162 9.01 -21.06 -4.83
CA ALA A 162 10.36 -21.39 -5.22
C ALA A 162 10.48 -22.85 -5.69
N GLU A 163 9.84 -23.80 -4.99
CA GLU A 163 9.77 -25.20 -5.42
C GLU A 163 8.99 -25.38 -6.72
N TYR A 164 7.86 -24.67 -6.87
CA TYR A 164 7.06 -24.70 -8.09
C TYR A 164 7.83 -24.16 -9.32
N ASP A 165 8.57 -23.06 -9.13
CA ASP A 165 9.40 -22.44 -10.16
C ASP A 165 10.62 -23.31 -10.49
N ALA A 166 11.28 -23.91 -9.47
CA ALA A 166 12.39 -24.84 -9.65
C ALA A 166 11.98 -26.13 -10.37
N ALA A 167 10.73 -26.57 -10.20
CA ALA A 167 10.14 -27.67 -10.95
C ALA A 167 9.80 -27.32 -12.42
N GLY A 168 10.10 -26.09 -12.88
CA GLY A 168 9.85 -25.65 -14.25
C GLY A 168 8.37 -25.43 -14.58
N LYS A 169 7.49 -25.37 -13.57
CA LYS A 169 6.03 -25.27 -13.76
C LYS A 169 5.54 -23.84 -14.00
N ARG A 170 6.44 -22.86 -13.97
CA ARG A 170 6.13 -21.43 -14.12
C ARG A 170 5.50 -21.07 -15.48
N GLY A 171 5.72 -21.86 -16.53
CA GLY A 171 5.11 -21.67 -17.85
C GLY A 171 5.59 -20.44 -18.64
N ARG A 172 6.48 -19.63 -18.07
CA ARG A 172 7.06 -18.42 -18.68
C ARG A 172 8.45 -18.13 -18.11
N PRO A 173 9.32 -17.37 -18.82
CA PRO A 173 10.66 -17.05 -18.34
C PRO A 173 10.64 -16.10 -17.13
N ALA A 174 11.71 -16.14 -16.34
CA ALA A 174 11.84 -15.40 -15.08
C ALA A 174 11.71 -13.86 -15.25
N ASN A 175 12.18 -13.36 -16.38
CA ASN A 175 12.21 -11.94 -16.73
C ASN A 175 10.96 -11.47 -17.48
N TYR A 176 9.95 -12.32 -17.72
CA TYR A 176 8.79 -12.00 -18.55
C TYR A 176 8.15 -10.64 -18.21
N TRP A 177 7.88 -10.37 -16.93
CA TRP A 177 7.25 -9.10 -16.53
C TRP A 177 8.16 -7.89 -16.75
N ALA A 178 9.47 -8.07 -16.64
CA ALA A 178 10.45 -7.01 -16.86
C ALA A 178 10.71 -6.73 -18.35
N THR A 179 10.52 -7.74 -19.20
CA THR A 179 10.74 -7.65 -20.65
C THR A 179 9.44 -7.58 -21.46
N LEU A 180 8.29 -7.46 -20.79
CA LEU A 180 7.00 -7.39 -21.45
C LEU A 180 6.92 -6.12 -22.30
N ASP A 181 6.56 -6.26 -23.57
CA ASP A 181 6.29 -5.11 -24.43
C ASP A 181 4.97 -4.45 -24.02
N LEU A 182 5.07 -3.23 -23.50
CA LEU A 182 3.91 -2.45 -23.04
C LEU A 182 2.99 -2.07 -24.20
N THR A 183 3.53 -1.83 -25.40
CA THR A 183 2.72 -1.41 -26.55
C THR A 183 1.84 -2.55 -27.06
N TRP A 184 2.41 -3.76 -27.13
CA TRP A 184 1.65 -4.98 -27.39
C TRP A 184 0.67 -5.30 -26.25
N TRP A 185 1.07 -5.12 -24.98
CA TRP A 185 0.18 -5.37 -23.84
C TRP A 185 -1.07 -4.47 -23.88
N GLU A 186 -0.92 -3.18 -24.17
CA GLU A 186 -2.06 -2.26 -24.24
C GLU A 186 -3.00 -2.56 -25.42
N SER A 187 -2.44 -2.99 -26.57
CA SER A 187 -3.21 -3.20 -27.80
C SER A 187 -3.87 -4.57 -27.90
N GLU A 188 -3.16 -5.64 -27.52
CA GLU A 188 -3.61 -7.02 -27.68
C GLU A 188 -3.68 -7.78 -26.36
N GLY A 189 -2.65 -7.64 -25.51
CA GLY A 189 -2.50 -8.44 -24.28
C GLY A 189 -3.62 -8.20 -23.26
N TYR A 190 -3.88 -6.94 -22.91
CA TYR A 190 -4.90 -6.54 -21.94
C TYR A 190 -6.31 -6.84 -22.43
N PRO A 191 -6.71 -6.53 -23.68
CA PRO A 191 -8.01 -6.97 -24.20
C PRO A 191 -8.21 -8.49 -24.19
N ALA A 192 -7.18 -9.27 -24.55
CA ALA A 192 -7.24 -10.73 -24.49
C ALA A 192 -7.37 -11.24 -23.06
N HIS A 193 -6.62 -10.65 -22.12
CA HIS A 193 -6.70 -10.97 -20.69
C HIS A 193 -8.09 -10.65 -20.11
N LEU A 194 -8.63 -9.47 -20.40
CA LEU A 194 -9.99 -9.10 -20.00
C LEU A 194 -11.03 -10.03 -20.59
N LYS A 195 -10.88 -10.44 -21.86
CA LYS A 195 -11.78 -11.41 -22.49
C LYS A 195 -11.74 -12.74 -21.75
N ALA A 196 -10.55 -13.24 -21.42
CA ALA A 196 -10.39 -14.47 -20.64
C ALA A 196 -11.06 -14.38 -19.25
N ILE A 197 -10.91 -13.24 -18.56
CA ILE A 197 -11.60 -12.98 -17.29
C ILE A 197 -13.13 -12.99 -17.47
N LYS A 198 -13.64 -12.36 -18.54
CA LYS A 198 -15.09 -12.29 -18.80
C LYS A 198 -15.70 -13.63 -19.17
N GLU A 199 -14.97 -14.46 -19.92
CA GLU A 199 -15.44 -15.77 -20.38
C GLU A 199 -15.26 -16.87 -19.32
N PHE A 200 -14.45 -16.63 -18.29
CA PHE A 200 -14.22 -17.59 -17.22
C PHE A 200 -15.51 -17.90 -16.43
N PRO A 201 -15.86 -19.17 -16.19
CA PRO A 201 -17.05 -19.55 -15.45
C PRO A 201 -16.85 -19.39 -13.93
N TRP A 202 -16.89 -18.14 -13.44
CA TRP A 202 -16.66 -17.80 -12.03
C TRP A 202 -17.55 -18.55 -11.04
N SER A 203 -18.77 -18.92 -11.44
CA SER A 203 -19.70 -19.68 -10.60
C SER A 203 -19.26 -21.13 -10.33
N THR A 204 -18.33 -21.66 -11.11
CA THR A 204 -17.80 -23.02 -10.92
C THR A 204 -16.60 -23.07 -9.98
N LEU A 205 -16.02 -21.91 -9.67
CA LEU A 205 -14.87 -21.83 -8.78
C LEU A 205 -15.37 -22.07 -7.34
N GLU A 206 -14.87 -23.12 -6.70
CA GLU A 206 -15.14 -23.33 -5.27
C GLU A 206 -14.44 -22.26 -4.43
N ASP A 207 -15.13 -21.71 -3.44
CA ASP A 207 -14.49 -20.91 -2.40
C ASP A 207 -13.66 -21.85 -1.51
N ARG A 208 -12.34 -21.70 -1.58
CA ARG A 208 -11.41 -22.57 -0.84
C ARG A 208 -11.34 -22.17 0.63
N MET A 209 -11.59 -20.91 0.93
CA MET A 209 -11.54 -20.38 2.28
C MET A 209 -12.82 -20.70 3.05
N GLU A 210 -13.96 -20.86 2.36
CA GLU A 210 -15.21 -21.36 2.95
C GLU A 210 -15.00 -22.70 3.67
N LYS A 211 -14.29 -23.63 3.04
CA LYS A 211 -14.04 -24.99 3.60
C LYS A 211 -13.11 -25.00 4.81
N SER A 212 -12.36 -23.93 5.04
CA SER A 212 -11.44 -23.84 6.18
C SER A 212 -12.13 -23.42 7.49
N VAL A 213 -13.38 -22.91 7.43
CA VAL A 213 -14.15 -22.53 8.62
C VAL A 213 -15.09 -23.67 9.00
N PRO A 214 -14.92 -24.30 10.17
CA PRO A 214 -15.91 -25.24 10.68
C PRO A 214 -17.27 -24.55 10.82
N ASN A 215 -18.33 -25.16 10.29
CA ASN A 215 -19.73 -24.76 10.46
C ASN A 215 -20.17 -23.45 9.77
N LEU A 216 -19.41 -22.93 8.79
CA LEU A 216 -19.82 -21.74 8.03
C LEU A 216 -21.16 -21.94 7.30
N ALA A 217 -21.30 -23.05 6.58
CA ALA A 217 -22.53 -23.39 5.86
C ALA A 217 -23.74 -23.61 6.81
N GLU A 218 -23.50 -24.08 8.03
CA GLU A 218 -24.54 -24.26 9.05
C GLU A 218 -25.01 -22.93 9.64
N ALA A 219 -24.10 -21.98 9.84
CA ALA A 219 -24.40 -20.66 10.36
C ALA A 219 -25.11 -19.74 9.33
N ALA A 220 -24.93 -19.97 8.03
CA ALA A 220 -25.56 -19.21 6.95
C ALA A 220 -27.01 -19.64 6.65
N MET A 221 -27.48 -20.75 7.22
CA MET A 221 -28.82 -21.32 7.01
C MET A 221 -29.89 -20.82 8.00
N VAL A 222 -29.68 -19.65 8.63
CA VAL A 222 -30.61 -19.04 9.61
C VAL A 222 -31.25 -17.78 9.06
#